data_AF-A0A2V6U4T6-F1
#
_entry.id   AF-A0A2V6U4T6-F1
#
_cell.length_a   1.000
_cell.length_b   1.000
_cell.length_c   1.000
_cell.angle_alpha   90.00
_cell.angle_beta   90.00
_cell.angle_gamma   90.00
#
_symmetry.space_group_name_H-M   'P 1'
#
loop_
_entity.id
_entity.type
_entity.pdbx_description
1 polymer ?
#
loop_
_entity_poly.entity_id
_entity_poly.type
_entity_poly.pdbx_seq_one_letter_code
_entity_poly.pdbx_strand_id
1 'polypeptide(L)'
;GVAIWSLVRRRAWRDPDEVAWTALALWALSVLVVTALSPFRLSHYGLPASFGIALLAARAWEVDSGRRLALVHAAVFAVIGLGMALAWTGSGSRLYAAIIDTVDAAAQKSVAAGLPAPIPPFDDFLPLFRVNALVFGAAALATGLAIGRAAVSPERRRTLVVTIVAVTMIASLPSVAVGLGLVANYRAVRDLARNVARLAGPDDVVAHEGPIENSGAFEWYAGRRPVIVDGRRSVLGFGAERPEARDLFWDEARLRDAWASGRRVWVVSVRSPARSVVAGLPAARLLGVSGGRSLWMNEIR
;
A
#
# COMPACT_ATOMS: atom_id res chain seq x y z
N GLY A 1 5.02 2.06 23.38
CA GLY A 1 5.60 3.09 24.28
C GLY A 1 5.50 2.70 25.74
N VAL A 2 4.29 2.68 26.33
CA VAL A 2 4.08 2.51 27.78
C VAL A 2 4.63 1.18 28.34
N ALA A 3 4.35 0.03 27.69
CA ALA A 3 4.91 -1.27 28.09
C ALA A 3 6.44 -1.31 28.00
N ILE A 4 7.00 -0.86 26.88
CA ILE A 4 8.46 -0.82 26.66
C ILE A 4 9.14 0.05 27.73
N TRP A 5 8.61 1.24 28.00
CA TRP A 5 9.12 2.12 29.06
C TRP A 5 9.06 1.47 30.44
N SER A 6 7.96 0.77 30.73
CA SER A 6 7.80 -0.01 31.95
C SER A 6 8.84 -1.12 32.09
N LEU A 7 9.06 -1.90 31.04
CA LEU A 7 10.06 -2.97 30.99
C LEU A 7 11.47 -2.41 31.23
N VAL A 8 11.79 -1.29 30.58
CA VAL A 8 13.09 -0.61 30.75
C VAL A 8 13.27 -0.10 32.17
N ARG A 9 12.27 0.63 32.71
CA ARG A 9 12.33 1.22 34.05
C ARG A 9 12.51 0.17 35.15
N ARG A 10 11.86 -0.98 35.02
CA ARG A 10 11.94 -2.08 35.99
C ARG A 10 13.18 -2.96 35.84
N ARG A 11 14.00 -2.71 34.80
CA ARG A 11 15.08 -3.63 34.41
C ARG A 11 14.55 -5.06 34.24
N ALA A 12 13.41 -5.18 33.56
CA ALA A 12 12.65 -6.42 33.39
C ALA A 12 13.47 -7.56 32.77
N TRP A 13 14.57 -7.26 32.07
CA TRP A 13 15.54 -8.25 31.58
C TRP A 13 16.28 -9.02 32.69
N ARG A 14 16.14 -8.62 33.96
CA ARG A 14 16.69 -9.33 35.13
C ARG A 14 15.70 -10.28 35.79
N ASP A 15 14.43 -10.23 35.38
CA ASP A 15 13.35 -11.04 35.91
C ASP A 15 12.98 -12.13 34.89
N PRO A 16 13.17 -13.42 35.21
CA PRO A 16 12.84 -14.53 34.30
C PRO A 16 11.42 -14.47 33.74
N ASP A 17 10.45 -13.98 34.52
CA ASP A 17 9.04 -13.91 34.13
C ASP A 17 8.77 -12.81 33.07
N GLU A 18 9.66 -11.83 32.95
CA GLU A 18 9.53 -10.68 32.04
C GLU A 18 10.51 -10.73 30.85
N VAL A 19 11.39 -11.73 30.79
CA VAL A 19 12.35 -11.92 29.70
C VAL A 19 11.64 -12.04 28.34
N ALA A 20 10.54 -12.80 28.28
CA ALA A 20 9.77 -12.98 27.05
C ALA A 20 9.19 -11.64 26.52
N TRP A 21 8.68 -10.79 27.41
CA TRP A 21 8.15 -9.47 27.06
C TRP A 21 9.25 -8.50 26.61
N THR A 22 10.42 -8.60 27.24
CA THR A 22 11.61 -7.85 26.84
C THR A 22 12.09 -8.26 25.45
N ALA A 23 12.18 -9.57 25.18
CA ALA A 23 12.54 -10.10 23.87
C ALA A 23 11.54 -9.67 22.79
N LEU A 24 10.24 -9.73 23.08
CA LEU A 24 9.20 -9.27 22.15
C LEU A 24 9.31 -7.77 21.84
N ALA A 25 9.59 -6.94 22.85
CA ALA A 25 9.80 -5.50 22.66
C ALA A 25 11.02 -5.22 21.78
N LEU A 26 12.15 -5.88 22.05
CA LEU A 26 13.37 -5.75 21.25
C LEU A 26 13.14 -6.22 19.82
N TRP A 27 12.45 -7.35 19.63
CA TRP A 27 12.13 -7.87 18.31
C TRP A 27 11.25 -6.89 17.54
N ALA A 28 10.16 -6.40 18.12
CA ALA A 28 9.27 -5.45 17.45
C ALA A 28 9.99 -4.15 17.07
N LEU A 29 10.81 -3.61 17.98
CA LEU A 29 11.63 -2.42 17.69
C LEU A 29 12.66 -2.70 16.59
N SER A 30 13.32 -3.86 16.62
CA SER A 30 14.30 -4.25 15.60
C SER A 30 13.65 -4.37 14.23
N VAL A 31 12.48 -5.02 14.12
CA VAL A 31 11.73 -5.11 12.86
C VAL A 31 11.37 -3.72 12.35
N LEU A 32 10.89 -2.82 13.21
CA LEU A 32 10.57 -1.45 12.82
C LEU A 32 11.81 -0.67 12.36
N VAL A 33 12.92 -0.74 13.10
CA VAL A 33 14.18 -0.03 12.78
C VAL A 33 14.79 -0.57 11.48
N VAL A 34 14.92 -1.89 11.34
CA VAL A 34 15.45 -2.52 10.14
C VAL A 34 14.57 -2.18 8.94
N THR A 35 13.24 -2.24 9.07
CA THR A 35 12.33 -1.84 7.98
C THR A 35 12.43 -0.35 7.66
N ALA A 36 12.57 0.51 8.68
CA ALA A 36 12.67 1.96 8.53
C ALA A 36 14.04 2.44 8.03
N LEU A 37 15.09 1.61 8.07
CA LEU A 37 16.44 1.94 7.60
C LEU A 37 16.83 1.19 6.32
N SER A 38 16.29 -0.02 6.08
CA SER A 38 16.65 -0.84 4.92
C SER A 38 16.35 -0.13 3.60
N PRO A 39 17.26 -0.08 2.62
CA PRO A 39 16.98 0.54 1.32
C PRO A 39 16.10 -0.34 0.40
N PHE A 40 15.94 -1.64 0.69
CA PHE A 40 15.23 -2.62 -0.16
C PHE A 40 13.77 -2.84 0.31
N ARG A 41 12.98 -1.77 0.48
CA ARG A 41 11.67 -1.83 1.14
C ARG A 41 10.55 -2.20 0.19
N LEU A 42 9.76 -3.19 0.59
CA LEU A 42 8.32 -3.16 0.37
C LEU A 42 7.67 -2.74 1.70
N SER A 43 6.71 -1.81 1.65
CA SER A 43 6.07 -1.23 2.84
C SER A 43 5.44 -2.28 3.78
N HIS A 44 5.12 -3.46 3.25
CA HIS A 44 4.53 -4.56 4.02
C HIS A 44 5.51 -5.37 4.87
N TYR A 45 6.84 -5.20 4.72
CA TYR A 45 7.82 -5.93 5.53
C TYR A 45 7.79 -5.57 7.02
N GLY A 46 7.27 -4.40 7.38
CA GLY A 46 7.06 -4.01 8.77
C GLY A 46 5.79 -4.57 9.41
N LEU A 47 4.86 -5.14 8.62
CA LEU A 47 3.56 -5.61 9.13
C LEU A 47 3.66 -6.64 10.26
N PRO A 48 4.60 -7.61 10.27
CA PRO A 48 4.72 -8.55 11.37
C PRO A 48 4.92 -7.88 12.75
N ALA A 49 5.55 -6.69 12.81
CA ALA A 49 5.72 -5.96 14.06
C ALA A 49 4.38 -5.57 14.72
N SER A 50 3.30 -5.43 13.94
CA SER A 50 1.98 -5.07 14.46
C SER A 50 1.45 -6.07 15.48
N PHE A 51 1.69 -7.38 15.31
CA PHE A 51 1.29 -8.41 16.26
C PHE A 51 2.03 -8.27 17.60
N GLY A 52 3.35 -8.04 17.54
CA GLY A 52 4.14 -7.80 18.75
C GLY A 52 3.70 -6.53 19.48
N ILE A 53 3.39 -5.46 18.74
CA ILE A 53 2.87 -4.21 19.31
C ILE A 53 1.52 -4.43 19.99
N ALA A 54 0.62 -5.22 19.39
CA ALA A 54 -0.69 -5.54 19.97
C ALA A 54 -0.55 -6.31 21.29
N LEU A 55 0.32 -7.32 21.35
CA LEU A 55 0.61 -8.06 22.58
C LEU A 55 1.24 -7.18 23.67
N LEU A 56 2.18 -6.30 23.29
CA LEU A 56 2.76 -5.32 24.23
C LEU A 56 1.71 -4.31 24.72
N ALA A 57 0.74 -3.94 23.89
CA ALA A 57 -0.39 -3.10 24.31
C ALA A 57 -1.29 -3.84 25.31
N ALA A 58 -1.59 -5.12 25.07
CA ALA A 58 -2.33 -5.96 26.02
C ALA A 58 -1.60 -6.06 27.37
N ARG A 59 -0.29 -6.33 27.36
CA ARG A 59 0.54 -6.34 28.57
C ARG A 59 0.51 -5.01 29.30
N ALA A 60 0.50 -3.88 28.59
CA ALA A 60 0.40 -2.56 29.22
C ALA A 60 -0.89 -2.43 30.05
N TRP A 61 -2.02 -2.94 29.54
CA TRP A 61 -3.33 -2.91 30.21
C TRP A 61 -3.43 -3.82 31.43
N GLU A 62 -2.61 -4.88 31.50
CA GLU A 62 -2.52 -5.73 32.70
C GLU A 62 -1.77 -5.05 33.83
N VAL A 63 -0.71 -4.31 33.50
CA VAL A 63 0.25 -3.81 34.48
C VAL A 63 -0.07 -2.38 34.96
N ASP A 64 -0.77 -1.58 34.14
CA ASP A 64 -1.23 -0.24 34.54
C ASP A 64 -2.66 -0.29 35.10
N SER A 65 -2.99 0.61 36.04
CA SER A 65 -4.33 0.78 36.64
C SER A 65 -5.42 1.27 35.66
N GLY A 66 -5.07 1.33 34.37
CA GLY A 66 -5.92 1.61 33.22
C GLY A 66 -6.15 3.10 32.93
N ARG A 67 -6.00 4.01 33.90
CA ARG A 67 -6.34 5.43 33.69
C ARG A 67 -5.38 6.14 32.74
N ARG A 68 -4.07 5.91 32.85
CA ARG A 68 -3.08 6.56 32.00
C ARG A 68 -3.19 6.04 30.56
N LEU A 69 -3.31 4.73 30.39
CA LEU A 69 -3.56 4.14 29.08
C LEU A 69 -4.88 4.61 28.46
N ALA A 70 -5.95 4.74 29.25
CA ALA A 70 -7.21 5.29 28.77
C ALA A 70 -7.05 6.73 28.27
N LEU A 71 -6.33 7.59 29.01
CA LEU A 71 -6.04 8.96 28.58
C LEU A 71 -5.25 8.99 27.27
N VAL A 72 -4.26 8.10 27.11
CA VAL A 72 -3.49 7.98 25.86
C VAL A 72 -4.40 7.59 24.70
N HIS A 73 -5.28 6.60 24.86
CA HIS A 73 -6.21 6.21 23.79
C HIS A 73 -7.22 7.31 23.47
N ALA A 74 -7.77 7.99 24.50
CA ALA A 74 -8.66 9.13 24.29
C ALA A 74 -7.97 10.24 23.48
N ALA A 75 -6.72 10.56 23.81
CA ALA A 75 -5.93 11.55 23.08
C ALA A 75 -5.65 11.12 21.65
N VAL A 76 -5.25 9.86 21.43
CA VAL A 76 -5.00 9.32 20.08
C VAL A 76 -6.27 9.37 19.23
N PHE A 77 -7.41 8.93 19.77
CA PHE A 77 -8.70 9.00 19.06
C PHE A 77 -9.11 10.43 18.78
N ALA A 78 -8.91 11.36 19.72
CA ALA A 78 -9.20 12.77 19.51
C ALA A 78 -8.34 13.37 18.39
N VAL A 79 -7.03 13.09 18.37
CA VAL A 79 -6.10 13.57 17.33
C VAL A 79 -6.45 12.99 15.97
N ILE A 80 -6.72 11.68 15.88
CA ILE A 80 -7.12 11.05 14.61
C ILE A 80 -8.46 11.62 14.15
N GLY A 81 -9.47 11.67 15.04
CA GLY A 81 -10.79 12.20 14.72
C GLY A 81 -10.75 13.65 14.25
N LEU A 82 -9.97 14.49 14.93
CA LEU A 82 -9.75 15.89 14.53
C LEU A 82 -9.02 15.98 13.19
N GLY A 83 -7.96 15.20 12.98
CA GLY A 83 -7.25 15.17 11.69
C GLY A 83 -8.16 14.77 10.54
N MET A 84 -9.01 13.76 10.73
CA MET A 84 -10.00 13.34 9.74
C MET A 84 -11.08 14.41 9.52
N ALA A 85 -11.54 15.08 10.59
CA ALA A 85 -12.50 16.17 10.47
C ALA A 85 -11.92 17.35 9.69
N LEU A 86 -10.67 17.74 9.96
CA LEU A 86 -9.95 18.79 9.23
C LEU A 86 -9.71 18.42 7.77
N ALA A 87 -9.38 17.15 7.49
CA ALA A 87 -9.25 16.66 6.12
C ALA A 87 -10.59 16.69 5.37
N TRP A 88 -11.70 16.42 6.07
CA TRP A 88 -13.03 16.46 5.48
C TRP A 88 -13.55 17.89 5.24
N THR A 89 -13.33 18.83 6.16
CA THR A 89 -13.89 20.20 6.10
C THR A 89 -12.96 21.24 5.50
N GLY A 90 -11.67 20.92 5.35
CA GLY A 90 -10.63 21.88 4.97
C GLY A 90 -9.82 21.46 3.73
N SER A 91 -8.64 22.09 3.59
CA SER A 91 -7.72 21.89 2.46
C SER A 91 -6.82 20.66 2.61
N GLY A 92 -7.39 19.50 2.93
CA GLY A 92 -6.64 18.25 3.10
C GLY A 92 -5.91 17.79 1.83
N SER A 93 -6.32 18.29 0.67
CA SER A 93 -5.74 17.97 -0.64
C SER A 93 -4.25 18.30 -0.76
N ARG A 94 -3.77 19.41 -0.18
CA ARG A 94 -2.34 19.79 -0.20
C ARG A 94 -1.49 18.84 0.62
N LEU A 95 -1.96 18.50 1.83
CA LEU A 95 -1.29 17.53 2.69
C LEU A 95 -1.29 16.14 2.05
N TYR A 96 -2.41 15.73 1.45
CA TYR A 96 -2.51 14.50 0.70
C TYR A 96 -1.48 14.42 -0.43
N ALA A 97 -1.40 15.46 -1.28
CA ALA A 97 -0.41 15.53 -2.35
C ALA A 97 1.03 15.41 -1.79
N ALA A 98 1.36 16.19 -0.75
CA ALA A 98 2.68 16.14 -0.11
C ALA A 98 3.02 14.75 0.47
N ILE A 99 2.04 14.06 1.08
CA ILE A 99 2.24 12.69 1.58
C ILE A 99 2.50 11.75 0.40
N ILE A 100 1.66 11.76 -0.62
CA ILE A 100 1.83 10.85 -1.77
C ILE A 100 3.17 11.08 -2.46
N ASP A 101 3.56 12.34 -2.66
CA ASP A 101 4.83 12.70 -3.30
C ASP A 101 6.04 12.22 -2.50
N THR A 102 5.92 12.06 -1.18
CA THR A 102 7.03 11.67 -0.30
C THR A 102 7.09 10.18 0.00
N VAL A 103 5.94 9.53 0.24
CA VAL A 103 5.92 8.15 0.76
C VAL A 103 5.45 7.11 -0.24
N ASP A 104 4.79 7.50 -1.33
CA ASP A 104 4.21 6.53 -2.26
C ASP A 104 5.16 6.19 -3.42
N ALA A 105 5.89 5.09 -3.25
CA ALA A 105 6.85 4.61 -4.24
C ALA A 105 6.21 4.31 -5.61
N ALA A 106 4.93 3.93 -5.66
CA ALA A 106 4.25 3.66 -6.93
C ALA A 106 4.00 4.96 -7.72
N ALA A 107 3.49 6.00 -7.06
CA ALA A 107 3.33 7.34 -7.63
C ALA A 107 4.68 7.92 -8.09
N GLN A 108 5.71 7.85 -7.24
CA GLN A 108 7.06 8.33 -7.57
C GLN A 108 7.62 7.63 -8.81
N LYS A 109 7.47 6.29 -8.91
CA LYS A 109 7.92 5.53 -10.09
C LYS A 109 7.17 5.94 -11.36
N SER A 110 5.84 6.10 -11.29
CA SER A 110 5.03 6.53 -12.45
C SER A 110 5.41 7.94 -12.90
N VAL A 111 5.58 8.89 -11.97
CA VAL A 111 6.00 10.27 -12.29
C VAL A 111 7.41 10.29 -12.88
N ALA A 112 8.37 9.55 -12.31
CA ALA A 112 9.71 9.40 -12.87
C ALA A 112 9.68 8.78 -14.29
N ALA A 113 8.71 7.90 -14.55
CA ALA A 113 8.41 7.33 -15.87
C ALA A 113 7.55 8.24 -16.78
N GLY A 114 7.12 9.41 -16.29
CA GLY A 114 6.47 10.48 -17.06
C GLY A 114 4.98 10.26 -17.24
N LEU A 115 4.42 9.39 -16.41
CA LEU A 115 3.01 9.06 -16.36
C LEU A 115 2.36 9.80 -15.20
N PRO A 116 1.05 10.05 -15.27
CA PRO A 116 0.29 10.50 -14.12
C PRO A 116 0.45 9.52 -12.95
N ALA A 117 0.47 10.06 -11.73
CA ALA A 117 0.46 9.22 -10.53
C ALA A 117 -0.84 8.38 -10.50
N PRO A 118 -0.77 7.05 -10.35
CA PRO A 118 -1.93 6.18 -10.31
C PRO A 118 -2.56 6.20 -8.91
N ILE A 119 -3.04 7.36 -8.51
CA ILE A 119 -3.69 7.61 -7.22
C ILE A 119 -5.09 8.19 -7.45
N PRO A 120 -6.05 7.86 -6.58
CA PRO A 120 -7.35 8.51 -6.62
C PRO A 120 -7.21 10.02 -6.33
N PRO A 121 -8.07 10.87 -6.91
CA PRO A 121 -8.27 12.23 -6.45
C PRO A 121 -8.60 12.27 -4.96
N PHE A 122 -8.24 13.37 -4.29
CA PHE A 122 -8.52 13.56 -2.86
C PHE A 122 -10.02 13.47 -2.55
N ASP A 123 -10.87 13.97 -3.45
CA ASP A 123 -12.31 14.04 -3.26
C ASP A 123 -12.96 12.66 -3.11
N ASP A 124 -12.39 11.63 -3.74
CA ASP A 124 -12.85 10.24 -3.62
C ASP A 124 -12.71 9.72 -2.17
N PHE A 125 -11.84 10.33 -1.36
CA PHE A 125 -11.62 9.97 0.05
C PHE A 125 -12.47 10.75 1.05
N LEU A 126 -13.14 11.85 0.64
CA LEU A 126 -13.93 12.70 1.55
C LEU A 126 -14.98 11.93 2.36
N PRO A 127 -15.73 10.97 1.79
CA PRO A 127 -16.68 10.17 2.56
C PRO A 127 -16.00 9.36 3.68
N LEU A 128 -14.78 8.86 3.43
CA LEU A 128 -14.02 8.07 4.39
C LEU A 128 -13.52 8.93 5.55
N PHE A 129 -13.05 10.14 5.25
CA PHE A 129 -12.64 11.10 6.27
C PHE A 129 -13.81 11.49 7.17
N ARG A 130 -14.98 11.76 6.59
CA ARG A 130 -16.21 12.06 7.35
C ARG A 130 -16.59 10.94 8.30
N VAL A 131 -16.70 9.70 7.80
CA VAL A 131 -17.10 8.55 8.61
C VAL A 131 -16.09 8.30 9.73
N ASN A 132 -14.80 8.32 9.43
CA ASN A 132 -13.77 8.09 10.43
C ASN A 132 -13.66 9.24 11.45
N ALA A 133 -13.89 10.49 11.05
CA ALA A 133 -13.98 11.61 11.98
C ALA A 133 -15.07 11.37 13.05
N LEU A 134 -16.25 10.87 12.63
CA LEU A 134 -17.33 10.53 13.54
C LEU A 134 -16.98 9.32 14.43
N VAL A 135 -16.43 8.25 13.85
CA VAL A 135 -16.05 7.03 14.58
C VAL A 135 -15.00 7.33 15.66
N PHE A 136 -13.91 8.00 15.28
CA PHE A 136 -12.83 8.33 16.21
C PHE A 136 -13.23 9.45 17.19
N GLY A 137 -14.02 10.43 16.76
CA GLY A 137 -14.59 11.45 17.65
C GLY A 137 -15.50 10.85 18.73
N ALA A 138 -16.41 9.96 18.34
CA ALA A 138 -17.28 9.24 19.28
C ALA A 138 -16.46 8.36 20.24
N ALA A 139 -15.43 7.68 19.76
CA ALA A 139 -14.53 6.88 20.58
C ALA A 139 -13.76 7.71 21.62
N ALA A 140 -13.28 8.90 21.22
CA ALA A 140 -12.61 9.84 22.10
C ALA A 140 -13.54 10.31 23.22
N LEU A 141 -14.79 10.69 22.88
CA LEU A 141 -15.81 11.10 23.84
C LEU A 141 -16.19 9.96 24.79
N ALA A 142 -16.45 8.77 24.26
CA ALA A 142 -16.81 7.59 25.05
C ALA A 142 -15.70 7.21 26.03
N THR A 143 -14.44 7.26 25.58
CA THR A 143 -13.27 7.01 26.44
C THR A 143 -13.11 8.10 27.49
N GLY A 144 -13.30 9.37 27.12
CA GLY A 144 -13.29 10.50 28.06
C GLY A 144 -14.35 10.35 29.16
N LEU A 145 -15.57 9.97 28.80
CA LEU A 145 -16.65 9.68 29.74
C LEU A 145 -16.34 8.49 30.64
N ALA A 146 -15.71 7.43 30.11
CA ALA A 146 -15.26 6.28 30.90
C ALA A 146 -14.20 6.66 31.94
N ILE A 147 -13.34 7.64 31.64
CA ILE A 147 -12.34 8.16 32.56
C ILE A 147 -12.98 9.06 33.63
N GLY A 148 -13.93 9.91 33.25
CA GLY A 148 -14.55 10.91 34.13
C GLY A 148 -15.54 10.35 35.15
N ARG A 149 -16.06 9.13 34.97
CA ARG A 149 -16.98 8.49 35.93
C ARG A 149 -16.22 7.92 37.13
N ALA A 150 -16.17 8.69 38.21
CA ALA A 150 -15.50 8.33 39.47
C ALA A 150 -16.02 7.03 40.13
N ALA A 151 -17.27 6.64 39.86
CA ALA A 151 -17.93 5.46 40.45
C ALA A 151 -17.60 4.12 39.76
N VAL A 152 -16.79 4.11 38.69
CA VAL A 152 -16.48 2.88 37.95
C VAL A 152 -15.21 2.23 38.53
N SER A 153 -15.30 0.94 38.89
CA SER A 153 -14.13 0.18 39.35
C SER A 153 -13.01 0.17 38.29
N PRO A 154 -11.73 0.15 38.68
CA PRO A 154 -10.61 0.14 37.74
C PRO A 154 -10.71 -0.97 36.67
N GLU A 155 -11.16 -2.16 37.06
CA GLU A 155 -11.37 -3.30 36.17
C GLU A 155 -12.46 -3.04 35.14
N ARG A 156 -13.62 -2.52 35.59
CA ARG A 156 -14.74 -2.22 34.68
C ARG A 156 -14.38 -1.10 33.73
N ARG A 157 -13.60 -0.10 34.17
CA ARG A 157 -13.05 0.95 33.31
C ARG A 157 -12.10 0.37 32.28
N ARG A 158 -11.18 -0.52 32.68
CA ARG A 158 -10.27 -1.21 31.74
C ARG A 158 -11.07 -1.96 30.68
N THR A 159 -12.02 -2.79 31.08
CA THR A 159 -12.87 -3.56 30.15
C THR A 159 -13.62 -2.62 29.20
N LEU A 160 -14.25 -1.57 29.72
CA LEU A 160 -14.96 -0.59 28.90
C LEU A 160 -14.06 0.07 27.85
N VAL A 161 -12.87 0.54 28.24
CA VAL A 161 -11.96 1.20 27.30
C VAL A 161 -11.41 0.22 26.26
N VAL A 162 -11.05 -1.01 26.67
CA VAL A 162 -10.63 -2.05 25.72
C VAL A 162 -11.74 -2.38 24.72
N THR A 163 -13.00 -2.49 25.20
CA THR A 163 -14.16 -2.69 24.32
C THR A 163 -14.34 -1.50 23.37
N ILE A 164 -14.24 -0.26 23.85
CA ILE A 164 -14.32 0.93 22.98
C ILE A 164 -13.25 0.86 21.90
N VAL A 165 -11.99 0.58 22.27
CA VAL A 165 -10.88 0.47 21.31
C VAL A 165 -11.16 -0.59 20.25
N ALA A 166 -11.59 -1.78 20.66
CA ALA A 166 -11.91 -2.88 19.74
C ALA A 166 -13.06 -2.51 18.80
N VAL A 167 -14.14 -1.93 19.33
CA VAL A 167 -15.30 -1.48 18.53
C VAL A 167 -14.89 -0.38 17.55
N THR A 168 -14.06 0.59 17.96
CA THR A 168 -13.54 1.64 17.08
C THR A 168 -12.71 1.07 15.94
N MET A 169 -11.83 0.11 16.23
CA MET A 169 -11.04 -0.58 15.19
C MET A 169 -11.96 -1.29 14.19
N ILE A 170 -12.92 -2.07 14.67
CA ILE A 170 -13.89 -2.80 13.82
C ILE A 170 -14.72 -1.81 12.99
N ALA A 171 -15.23 -0.75 13.60
CA ALA A 171 -16.04 0.27 12.93
C ALA A 171 -15.26 1.03 11.84
N SER A 172 -13.93 1.10 11.93
CA SER A 172 -13.08 1.72 10.90
C SER A 172 -12.77 0.79 9.71
N LEU A 173 -12.94 -0.53 9.85
CA LEU A 173 -12.58 -1.51 8.82
C LEU A 173 -13.29 -1.30 7.47
N PRO A 174 -14.60 -0.96 7.40
CA PRO A 174 -15.25 -0.68 6.13
C PRO A 174 -14.57 0.47 5.37
N SER A 175 -14.20 1.54 6.07
CA SER A 175 -13.47 2.67 5.45
C SER A 175 -12.09 2.23 4.94
N VAL A 176 -11.38 1.36 5.68
CA VAL A 176 -10.11 0.79 5.22
C VAL A 176 -10.30 -0.05 3.96
N ALA A 177 -11.33 -0.90 3.92
CA ALA A 177 -11.64 -1.74 2.76
C ALA A 177 -12.00 -0.90 1.52
N VAL A 178 -12.82 0.15 1.68
CA VAL A 178 -13.16 1.07 0.59
C VAL A 178 -11.93 1.84 0.12
N GLY A 179 -11.13 2.38 1.04
CA GLY A 179 -9.89 3.09 0.72
C GLY A 179 -8.89 2.21 -0.04
N LEU A 180 -8.71 0.96 0.40
CA LEU A 180 -7.91 -0.03 -0.32
C LEU A 180 -8.47 -0.30 -1.71
N GLY A 181 -9.79 -0.46 -1.83
CA GLY A 181 -10.47 -0.66 -3.11
C GLY A 181 -10.27 0.51 -4.08
N LEU A 182 -10.38 1.75 -3.61
CA LEU A 182 -10.12 2.95 -4.40
C LEU A 182 -8.68 2.95 -4.94
N VAL A 183 -7.69 2.81 -4.06
CA VAL A 183 -6.28 2.78 -4.46
C VAL A 183 -5.99 1.62 -5.41
N ALA A 184 -6.54 0.43 -5.14
CA ALA A 184 -6.38 -0.74 -6.00
C ALA A 184 -6.98 -0.52 -7.39
N ASN A 185 -8.17 0.10 -7.49
CA ASN A 185 -8.80 0.40 -8.76
C ASN A 185 -7.97 1.37 -9.61
N TYR A 186 -7.45 2.44 -9.01
CA TYR A 186 -6.60 3.41 -9.72
C TYR A 186 -5.22 2.86 -10.07
N ARG A 187 -4.73 1.85 -9.35
CA ARG A 187 -3.42 1.22 -9.62
C ARG A 187 -3.49 -0.04 -10.46
N ALA A 188 -4.67 -0.58 -10.72
CA ALA A 188 -4.77 -1.84 -11.44
C ALA A 188 -4.45 -1.63 -12.93
N VAL A 189 -3.70 -2.57 -13.50
CA VAL A 189 -3.57 -2.73 -14.97
C VAL A 189 -4.81 -3.41 -15.59
N ARG A 190 -5.82 -3.70 -14.77
CA ARG A 190 -6.99 -4.54 -15.07
C ARG A 190 -7.68 -4.16 -16.37
N ASP A 191 -7.93 -2.88 -16.60
CA ASP A 191 -8.72 -2.46 -17.76
C ASP A 191 -7.93 -2.60 -19.07
N LEU A 192 -6.64 -2.28 -19.06
CA LEU A 192 -5.75 -2.49 -20.21
C LEU A 192 -5.56 -3.99 -20.48
N ALA A 193 -5.33 -4.78 -19.43
CA ALA A 193 -5.17 -6.23 -19.54
C ALA A 193 -6.44 -6.93 -20.07
N ARG A 194 -7.62 -6.50 -19.62
CA ARG A 194 -8.91 -7.00 -20.14
C ARG A 194 -9.16 -6.59 -21.59
N ASN A 195 -8.68 -5.42 -22.03
CA ASN A 195 -8.71 -5.05 -23.45
C ASN A 195 -7.85 -6.01 -24.27
N VAL A 196 -6.64 -6.32 -23.81
CA VAL A 196 -5.78 -7.33 -24.45
C VAL A 196 -6.47 -8.70 -24.49
N ALA A 197 -7.03 -9.17 -23.37
CA ALA A 197 -7.73 -10.45 -23.31
C ALA A 197 -8.89 -10.58 -24.31
N ARG A 198 -9.61 -9.48 -24.56
CA ARG A 198 -10.77 -9.47 -25.47
C ARG A 198 -10.40 -9.34 -26.94
N LEU A 199 -9.30 -8.63 -27.24
CA LEU A 199 -9.00 -8.19 -28.60
C LEU A 199 -7.80 -8.90 -29.24
N ALA A 200 -6.90 -9.44 -28.43
CA ALA A 200 -5.73 -10.14 -28.94
C ALA A 200 -6.09 -11.56 -29.39
N GLY A 201 -5.78 -11.89 -30.65
CA GLY A 201 -5.91 -13.23 -31.20
C GLY A 201 -4.87 -14.21 -30.64
N PRO A 202 -5.05 -15.53 -30.81
CA PRO A 202 -4.14 -16.54 -30.29
C PRO A 202 -2.71 -16.40 -30.85
N ASP A 203 -2.57 -15.92 -32.08
CA ASP A 203 -1.27 -15.74 -32.75
C ASP A 203 -0.65 -14.36 -32.52
N ASP A 204 -1.35 -13.46 -31.84
CA ASP A 204 -0.84 -12.13 -31.51
C ASP A 204 0.26 -12.22 -30.46
N VAL A 205 1.26 -11.34 -30.60
CA VAL A 205 2.29 -11.14 -29.57
C VAL A 205 1.75 -10.17 -28.53
N VAL A 206 1.82 -10.57 -27.25
CA VAL A 206 1.55 -9.67 -26.13
C VAL A 206 2.87 -9.40 -25.43
N ALA A 207 3.27 -8.14 -25.38
CA ALA A 207 4.49 -7.68 -24.75
C ALA A 207 4.19 -6.74 -23.56
N HIS A 208 5.07 -6.76 -22.57
CA HIS A 208 5.09 -5.81 -21.48
C HIS A 208 6.43 -5.10 -21.44
N GLU A 209 6.43 -3.78 -21.64
CA GLU A 209 7.63 -2.96 -21.57
C GLU A 209 7.91 -2.54 -20.13
N GLY A 210 9.13 -2.82 -19.67
CA GLY A 210 9.65 -2.55 -18.34
C GLY A 210 9.35 -3.65 -17.33
N PRO A 211 9.69 -3.41 -16.05
CA PRO A 211 9.52 -4.40 -14.98
C PRO A 211 8.04 -4.82 -14.80
N ILE A 212 7.74 -6.09 -15.03
CA ILE A 212 6.37 -6.64 -15.00
C ILE A 212 5.73 -6.60 -13.62
N GLU A 213 6.52 -6.58 -12.54
CA GLU A 213 6.03 -6.42 -11.16
C GLU A 213 5.37 -5.06 -10.92
N ASN A 214 5.71 -4.05 -11.74
CA ASN A 214 4.97 -2.80 -11.79
C ASN A 214 3.65 -2.97 -12.55
N SER A 215 3.21 -4.18 -12.86
CA SER A 215 1.91 -4.55 -13.45
C SER A 215 1.46 -5.91 -12.89
N GLY A 216 1.64 -6.14 -11.57
CA GLY A 216 1.65 -7.46 -10.92
C GLY A 216 0.44 -8.40 -11.06
N ALA A 217 -0.63 -8.02 -11.76
CA ALA A 217 -1.75 -8.90 -12.11
C ALA A 217 -2.08 -8.89 -13.62
N PHE A 218 -1.17 -8.39 -14.45
CA PHE A 218 -1.36 -8.32 -15.90
C PHE A 218 -1.65 -9.70 -16.50
N GLU A 219 -0.80 -10.68 -16.21
CA GLU A 219 -0.93 -12.05 -16.72
C GLU A 219 -2.28 -12.67 -16.39
N TRP A 220 -2.74 -12.47 -15.15
CA TRP A 220 -4.03 -12.95 -14.67
C TRP A 220 -5.21 -12.32 -15.42
N TYR A 221 -5.22 -10.99 -15.56
CA TYR A 221 -6.33 -10.29 -16.22
C TYR A 221 -6.30 -10.42 -17.74
N ALA A 222 -5.12 -10.54 -18.34
CA ALA A 222 -4.94 -10.76 -19.77
C ALA A 222 -5.21 -12.22 -20.17
N GLY A 223 -5.15 -13.16 -19.21
CA GLY A 223 -5.22 -14.60 -19.45
C GLY A 223 -4.05 -15.13 -20.28
N ARG A 224 -2.95 -14.37 -20.37
CA ARG A 224 -1.80 -14.66 -21.23
C ARG A 224 -0.51 -14.20 -20.58
N ARG A 225 0.54 -14.98 -20.80
CA ARG A 225 1.90 -14.64 -20.41
C ARG A 225 2.51 -13.68 -21.46
N PRO A 226 2.85 -12.43 -21.12
CA PRO A 226 3.53 -11.55 -22.05
C PRO A 226 4.99 -11.94 -22.18
N VAL A 227 5.60 -11.54 -23.29
CA VAL A 227 7.05 -11.35 -23.35
C VAL A 227 7.40 -10.03 -22.69
N ILE A 228 8.49 -9.99 -21.93
CA ILE A 228 8.93 -8.84 -21.15
C ILE A 228 10.04 -8.14 -21.91
N VAL A 229 9.82 -6.89 -22.28
CA VAL A 229 10.77 -6.06 -23.03
C VAL A 229 11.43 -5.09 -22.07
N ASP A 230 12.76 -5.06 -22.04
CA ASP A 230 13.54 -4.16 -21.17
C ASP A 230 13.16 -4.25 -19.67
N GLY A 231 12.83 -5.46 -19.21
CA GLY A 231 12.44 -5.74 -17.82
C GLY A 231 13.59 -6.14 -16.88
N ARG A 232 14.86 -6.02 -17.32
CA ARG A 232 16.01 -6.59 -16.58
C ARG A 232 16.46 -5.78 -15.36
N ARG A 233 15.94 -4.56 -15.17
CA ARG A 233 16.46 -3.60 -14.17
C ARG A 233 15.84 -3.71 -12.77
N SER A 234 15.13 -4.80 -12.46
CA SER A 234 14.30 -4.88 -11.25
C SER A 234 14.20 -6.32 -10.71
N VAL A 235 13.13 -6.70 -10.00
CA VAL A 235 13.03 -7.94 -9.21
C VAL A 235 13.32 -9.20 -10.04
N LEU A 236 12.90 -9.21 -11.30
CA LEU A 236 13.15 -10.33 -12.22
C LEU A 236 14.48 -10.26 -12.97
N GLY A 237 15.29 -9.22 -12.73
CA GLY A 237 16.56 -8.99 -13.43
C GLY A 237 17.52 -10.17 -13.36
N PHE A 238 17.73 -10.71 -12.16
CA PHE A 238 18.56 -11.89 -11.95
C PHE A 238 18.04 -13.13 -12.68
N GLY A 239 16.71 -13.29 -12.75
CA GLY A 239 16.08 -14.38 -13.50
C GLY A 239 16.22 -14.21 -15.02
N ALA A 240 16.22 -12.96 -15.49
CA ALA A 240 16.32 -12.62 -16.91
C ALA A 240 17.69 -12.92 -17.54
N GLU A 241 18.75 -13.04 -16.72
CA GLU A 241 20.10 -13.40 -17.17
C GLU A 241 20.26 -14.89 -17.51
N ARG A 242 19.28 -15.72 -17.12
CA ARG A 242 19.32 -17.16 -17.34
C ARG A 242 19.07 -17.51 -18.82
N PRO A 243 19.79 -18.48 -19.41
CA PRO A 243 19.59 -18.86 -20.81
C PRO A 243 18.14 -19.24 -21.15
N GLU A 244 17.43 -19.87 -20.22
CA GLU A 244 16.04 -20.31 -20.34
C GLU A 244 15.07 -19.11 -20.40
N ALA A 245 15.49 -17.93 -19.96
CA ALA A 245 14.67 -16.73 -19.93
C ALA A 245 14.66 -15.98 -21.27
N ARG A 246 15.50 -16.37 -22.24
CA ARG A 246 15.67 -15.66 -23.54
C ARG A 246 14.39 -15.55 -24.35
N ASP A 247 13.50 -16.54 -24.28
CA ASP A 247 12.23 -16.51 -25.00
C ASP A 247 11.18 -15.62 -24.34
N LEU A 248 11.36 -15.31 -23.06
CA LEU A 248 10.47 -14.49 -22.26
C LEU A 248 10.95 -13.06 -22.13
N PHE A 249 12.26 -12.83 -22.10
CA PHE A 249 12.86 -11.51 -21.95
C PHE A 249 13.46 -11.06 -23.27
N TRP A 250 12.75 -10.16 -23.95
CA TRP A 250 13.17 -9.61 -25.22
C TRP A 250 13.96 -8.32 -25.01
N ASP A 251 14.90 -8.07 -25.90
CA ASP A 251 15.45 -6.74 -26.08
C ASP A 251 14.58 -5.93 -27.03
N GLU A 252 14.95 -4.67 -27.20
CA GLU A 252 14.22 -3.76 -28.08
C GLU A 252 14.31 -4.18 -29.54
N ALA A 253 15.44 -4.74 -29.99
CA ALA A 253 15.63 -5.19 -31.37
C ALA A 253 14.63 -6.30 -31.73
N ARG A 254 14.52 -7.34 -30.89
CA ARG A 254 13.58 -8.44 -31.11
C ARG A 254 12.13 -7.97 -31.10
N LEU A 255 11.79 -6.98 -30.27
CA LEU A 255 10.46 -6.37 -30.32
C LEU A 255 10.22 -5.67 -31.67
N ARG A 256 11.20 -4.90 -32.18
CA ARG A 256 11.07 -4.23 -33.48
C ARG A 256 10.92 -5.21 -34.64
N ASP A 257 11.65 -6.31 -34.62
CA ASP A 257 11.53 -7.37 -35.62
C ASP A 257 10.13 -7.99 -35.59
N ALA A 258 9.60 -8.28 -34.40
CA ALA A 258 8.23 -8.76 -34.25
C ALA A 258 7.19 -7.73 -34.72
N TRP A 259 7.42 -6.45 -34.43
CA TRP A 259 6.56 -5.34 -34.83
C TRP A 259 6.47 -5.19 -36.36
N ALA A 260 7.59 -5.41 -37.06
CA ALA A 260 7.70 -5.32 -38.51
C ALA A 260 7.27 -6.60 -39.24
N SER A 261 7.08 -7.72 -38.53
CA SER A 261 6.81 -9.04 -39.13
C SER A 261 5.42 -9.19 -39.78
N GLY A 262 4.56 -8.17 -39.73
CA GLY A 262 3.16 -8.25 -40.14
C GLY A 262 2.25 -8.97 -39.12
N ARG A 263 2.81 -9.51 -38.04
CA ARG A 263 2.03 -10.02 -36.89
C ARG A 263 1.54 -8.88 -36.03
N ARG A 264 0.43 -9.11 -35.34
CA ARG A 264 -0.17 -8.15 -34.43
C ARG A 264 0.57 -8.20 -33.10
N VAL A 265 1.02 -7.05 -32.62
CA VAL A 265 1.80 -6.88 -31.41
C VAL A 265 1.09 -5.88 -30.50
N TRP A 266 0.75 -6.33 -29.31
CA TRP A 266 0.17 -5.53 -28.23
C TRP A 266 1.25 -5.23 -27.21
N VAL A 267 1.40 -3.98 -26.80
CA VAL A 267 2.42 -3.59 -25.81
C VAL A 267 1.78 -2.81 -24.68
N VAL A 268 1.89 -3.33 -23.46
CA VAL A 268 1.61 -2.57 -22.24
C VAL A 268 2.91 -2.02 -21.70
N SER A 269 3.00 -0.71 -21.57
CA SER A 269 4.20 -0.02 -21.11
C SER A 269 4.01 0.66 -19.77
N VAL A 270 4.99 0.53 -18.89
CA VAL A 270 5.10 1.30 -17.63
C VAL A 270 5.80 2.65 -17.82
N ARG A 271 6.02 3.07 -19.07
CA ARG A 271 6.62 4.36 -19.44
C ARG A 271 5.57 5.29 -20.03
N SER A 272 5.86 6.59 -19.99
CA SER A 272 5.02 7.56 -20.69
C SER A 272 4.94 7.26 -22.17
N PRO A 273 3.84 7.63 -22.84
CA PRO A 273 3.70 7.38 -24.27
C PRO A 273 4.88 7.89 -25.11
N ALA A 274 5.45 9.04 -24.76
CA ALA A 274 6.61 9.61 -25.44
C ALA A 274 7.95 8.88 -25.17
N ARG A 275 8.02 8.03 -24.14
CA ARG A 275 9.24 7.31 -23.73
C ARG A 275 9.15 5.79 -23.95
N SER A 276 8.05 5.31 -24.50
CA SER A 276 7.92 3.90 -24.85
C SER A 276 8.79 3.56 -26.05
N VAL A 277 9.41 2.37 -26.05
CA VAL A 277 10.19 1.85 -27.19
C VAL A 277 9.37 1.74 -28.48
N VAL A 278 8.03 1.65 -28.37
CA VAL A 278 7.15 1.56 -29.55
C VAL A 278 6.66 2.91 -30.07
N ALA A 279 6.92 4.00 -29.36
CA ALA A 279 6.38 5.33 -29.70
C ALA A 279 6.81 5.83 -31.08
N GLY A 280 8.02 5.47 -31.52
CA GLY A 280 8.57 5.83 -32.82
C GLY A 280 8.41 4.77 -33.90
N LEU A 281 7.73 3.65 -33.63
CA LEU A 281 7.60 2.56 -34.60
C LEU A 281 6.49 2.84 -35.62
N PRO A 282 6.64 2.37 -36.87
CA PRO A 282 5.61 2.53 -37.89
C PRO A 282 4.27 1.93 -37.44
N ALA A 283 3.17 2.61 -37.79
CA ALA A 283 1.80 2.17 -37.49
C ALA A 283 1.51 1.95 -35.99
N ALA A 284 2.28 2.58 -35.09
CA ALA A 284 2.02 2.52 -33.66
C ALA A 284 0.79 3.35 -33.27
N ARG A 285 -0.20 2.67 -32.69
CA ARG A 285 -1.42 3.28 -32.19
C ARG A 285 -1.51 3.16 -30.68
N LEU A 286 -1.65 4.30 -30.01
CA LEU A 286 -1.98 4.37 -28.60
C LEU A 286 -3.47 4.12 -28.42
N LEU A 287 -3.82 3.07 -27.66
CA LEU A 287 -5.21 2.69 -27.42
C LEU A 287 -5.75 3.24 -26.09
N GLY A 288 -4.86 3.56 -25.14
CA GLY A 288 -5.27 4.18 -23.90
C GLY A 288 -4.15 4.27 -22.87
N VAL A 289 -4.38 5.10 -21.85
CA VAL A 289 -3.51 5.24 -20.68
C VAL A 289 -4.38 5.05 -19.45
N SER A 290 -4.03 4.08 -18.60
CA SER A 290 -4.76 3.81 -17.37
C SER A 290 -3.85 3.19 -16.33
N GLY A 291 -4.13 3.50 -15.06
CA GLY A 291 -3.36 3.06 -13.92
C GLY A 291 -1.87 3.36 -13.98
N GLY A 292 -1.43 4.40 -14.68
CA GLY A 292 0.01 4.66 -14.86
C GLY A 292 0.69 3.63 -15.76
N ARG A 293 0.00 3.15 -16.79
CA ARG A 293 0.54 2.39 -17.93
C ARG A 293 -0.13 2.85 -19.22
N SER A 294 0.51 2.62 -20.36
CA SER A 294 -0.05 2.87 -21.68
C SER A 294 -0.18 1.57 -22.47
N LEU A 295 -1.27 1.42 -23.21
CA LEU A 295 -1.51 0.29 -24.12
C LEU A 295 -1.33 0.72 -25.57
N TRP A 296 -0.49 -0.01 -26.29
CA TRP A 296 -0.14 0.20 -27.68
C TRP A 296 -0.45 -1.03 -28.52
N MET A 297 -0.61 -0.80 -29.81
CA MET A 297 -0.80 -1.83 -30.82
C MET A 297 -0.19 -1.38 -32.15
N ASN A 298 0.33 -2.32 -32.94
CA ASN A 298 0.60 -2.05 -34.35
C ASN A 298 -0.67 -2.22 -35.19
N GLU A 299 -0.99 -1.22 -36.01
CA GLU A 299 -2.01 -1.40 -37.03
C GLU A 299 -1.42 -2.19 -38.19
N ILE A 300 -1.95 -3.39 -38.43
CA ILE A 300 -1.68 -4.14 -39.64
C ILE A 300 -2.59 -3.58 -40.72
N ARG A 301 -1.99 -3.05 -41.79
CA ARG A 301 -2.71 -2.68 -43.01
C ARG A 301 -3.04 -3.90 -43.84
#